data_AF-A0A519NEH8-F1
#
_entry.id   AF-A0A519NEH8-F1
#
_cell.length_a   1.000
_cell.length_b   1.000
_cell.length_c   1.000
_cell.angle_alpha   90.00
_cell.angle_beta   90.00
_cell.angle_gamma   90.00
#
_symmetry.space_group_name_H-M   'P 1'
#
loop_
_entity.id
_entity.type
_entity.pdbx_description
1 polymer ?
#
loop_
_entity_poly.entity_id
_entity_poly.type
_entity_poly.pdbx_seq_one_letter_code
_entity_poly.pdbx_strand_id
1 'polypeptide(L)'
;MSLFTYLGSYAVSTADNITFSVTFTIPDNCGFQTSGANGTYCIAIALNSGASLPSTNFVPQTASLLSNRGFFEADFLMPDQKGVKKPKISAVSNVGTEEEEE
;
A
#
# COMPACT_ATOMS: atom_id res chain seq x y z
N MET A 1 -11.22 18.13 9.52
CA MET A 1 -10.48 16.85 9.47
C MET A 1 -10.67 16.26 8.09
N SER A 2 -9.61 16.15 7.30
CA SER A 2 -9.74 15.63 5.95
C SER A 2 -9.68 14.10 6.05
N LEU A 3 -10.84 13.44 6.10
CA LEU A 3 -10.95 11.98 6.07
C LEU A 3 -10.25 11.43 4.82
N PHE A 4 -9.46 10.38 4.97
CA PHE A 4 -8.98 9.59 3.85
C PHE A 4 -10.15 8.69 3.46
N THR A 5 -11.01 9.16 2.56
CA THR A 5 -12.33 8.56 2.30
C THR A 5 -12.26 7.10 1.80
N TYR A 6 -11.11 6.68 1.26
CA TYR A 6 -10.94 5.40 0.59
C TYR A 6 -9.96 4.44 1.26
N LEU A 7 -9.29 4.84 2.35
CA LEU A 7 -8.25 4.04 3.00
C LEU A 7 -8.48 3.99 4.52
N GLY A 8 -8.67 2.79 5.04
CA GLY A 8 -8.71 2.51 6.47
C GLY A 8 -7.32 2.17 7.04
N SER A 9 -7.22 1.07 7.79
CA SER A 9 -5.94 0.59 8.31
C SER A 9 -5.03 0.11 7.18
N TYR A 10 -3.72 0.31 7.33
CA TYR A 10 -2.71 -0.23 6.43
C TYR A 10 -1.45 -0.64 7.20
N ALA A 11 -0.78 -1.68 6.73
CA ALA A 11 0.46 -2.21 7.30
C ALA A 11 1.31 -2.83 6.20
N VAL A 12 2.63 -2.83 6.41
CA VAL A 12 3.59 -3.53 5.56
C VAL A 12 4.21 -4.65 6.37
N SER A 13 4.36 -5.80 5.73
CA SER A 13 5.10 -6.95 6.24
C SER A 13 6.03 -7.44 5.15
N THR A 14 7.09 -8.14 5.52
CA THR A 14 8.03 -8.73 4.57
C THR A 14 8.13 -10.21 4.87
N ALA A 15 7.95 -11.05 3.85
CA ALA A 15 8.10 -12.50 4.01
C ALA A 15 9.56 -12.93 3.84
N ASP A 16 10.30 -12.18 3.04
CA ASP A 16 11.71 -12.38 2.72
C ASP A 16 12.36 -11.01 2.42
N ASN A 17 13.49 -11.00 1.70
CA ASN A 17 14.28 -9.79 1.43
C ASN A 17 13.87 -9.06 0.15
N ILE A 18 12.96 -9.66 -0.61
CA ILE A 18 12.54 -9.19 -1.92
C ILE A 18 11.03 -9.07 -2.08
N THR A 19 10.24 -9.63 -1.16
CA THR A 19 8.78 -9.72 -1.22
C THR A 19 8.16 -8.99 -0.03
N PHE A 20 7.53 -7.86 -0.34
CA PHE A 20 6.81 -7.03 0.62
C PHE A 20 5.31 -7.24 0.43
N SER A 21 4.61 -7.57 1.52
CA SER A 21 3.16 -7.68 1.56
C SER A 21 2.56 -6.48 2.25
N VAL A 22 1.88 -5.63 1.47
CA VAL A 22 1.11 -4.49 1.99
C VAL A 22 -0.33 -4.93 2.20
N THR A 23 -0.78 -4.88 3.44
CA THR A 23 -2.17 -5.11 3.81
C THR A 23 -2.84 -3.77 4.07
N PHE A 24 -4.04 -3.57 3.55
CA PHE A 24 -4.78 -2.32 3.75
C PHE A 24 -6.28 -2.56 3.60
N THR A 25 -7.11 -1.72 4.22
CA THR A 25 -8.58 -1.84 4.10
C THR A 25 -9.15 -0.72 3.24
N ILE A 26 -10.02 -1.05 2.29
CA ILE A 26 -10.73 -0.10 1.43
C ILE A 26 -12.23 -0.39 1.44
N PRO A 27 -13.10 0.56 1.04
CA PRO A 27 -14.52 0.29 0.88
C PRO A 27 -14.79 -0.91 -0.05
N ASP A 28 -15.79 -1.73 0.26
CA ASP A 28 -16.14 -2.93 -0.53
C ASP A 28 -16.56 -2.64 -1.99
N ASN A 29 -16.99 -1.42 -2.27
CA ASN A 29 -17.31 -0.92 -3.60
C ASN A 29 -16.16 -0.16 -4.28
N CYS A 30 -14.94 -0.27 -3.74
CA CYS A 30 -13.71 0.23 -4.35
C CYS A 30 -12.84 -0.92 -4.87
N GLY A 31 -12.10 -0.63 -5.93
CA GLY A 31 -11.02 -1.45 -6.43
C GLY A 31 -9.68 -0.77 -6.19
N PHE A 32 -8.59 -1.52 -6.32
CA PHE A 32 -7.25 -0.96 -6.30
C PHE A 32 -6.41 -1.50 -7.47
N GLN A 33 -5.40 -0.73 -7.84
CA GLN A 33 -4.39 -1.10 -8.81
C GLN A 33 -3.01 -0.74 -8.28
N THR A 34 -2.05 -1.61 -8.52
CA THR A 34 -0.65 -1.40 -8.17
C THR A 34 0.14 -1.08 -9.42
N SER A 35 0.90 0.00 -9.41
CA SER A 35 1.87 0.34 -10.45
C SER A 35 3.21 0.69 -9.82
N GLY A 36 4.30 0.57 -10.58
CA GLY A 36 5.65 0.77 -10.08
C GLY A 36 6.51 -0.49 -10.15
N ALA A 37 7.79 -0.34 -9.83
CA ALA A 37 8.80 -1.39 -9.95
C ALA A 37 10.01 -1.08 -9.06
N ASN A 38 10.80 -2.12 -8.76
CA ASN A 38 12.09 -2.00 -8.06
C ASN A 38 12.02 -1.21 -6.74
N GLY A 39 11.05 -1.56 -5.89
CA GLY A 39 10.94 -0.98 -4.54
C GLY A 39 10.22 0.36 -4.45
N THR A 40 9.73 0.92 -5.56
CA THR A 40 8.85 2.09 -5.54
C THR A 40 7.52 1.76 -6.21
N TYR A 41 6.45 1.82 -5.43
CA TYR A 41 5.11 1.43 -5.84
C TYR A 41 4.08 2.52 -5.58
N CYS A 42 3.01 2.48 -6.37
CA CYS A 42 1.85 3.34 -6.26
C CYS A 42 0.61 2.44 -6.21
N ILE A 43 -0.16 2.55 -5.12
CA ILE A 43 -1.41 1.85 -4.91
C ILE A 43 -2.54 2.84 -5.18
N ALA A 44 -3.11 2.77 -6.37
CA ALA A 44 -4.25 3.60 -6.76
C ALA A 44 -5.55 2.92 -6.30
N ILE A 45 -6.37 3.62 -5.51
CA ILE A 45 -7.67 3.12 -5.04
C ILE A 45 -8.76 3.96 -5.70
N ALA A 46 -9.74 3.32 -6.34
CA ALA A 46 -10.82 4.00 -7.05
C ALA A 46 -12.18 3.33 -6.81
N LEU A 47 -13.26 4.08 -7.00
CA LEU A 47 -14.61 3.53 -7.00
C LEU A 47 -14.80 2.58 -8.17
N ASN A 48 -15.50 1.47 -7.91
CA ASN A 48 -15.94 0.57 -8.97
C ASN A 48 -17.00 1.26 -9.85
N SER A 49 -17.07 0.84 -11.12
CA SER A 49 -18.04 1.39 -12.06
C SER A 49 -19.47 1.25 -11.52
N GLY A 50 -20.23 2.35 -11.55
CA GLY A 50 -21.60 2.41 -11.03
C GLY A 50 -21.73 2.85 -9.57
N ALA A 51 -20.64 2.98 -8.81
CA ALA A 51 -20.66 3.55 -7.46
C ALA A 51 -20.47 5.07 -7.50
N SER A 52 -21.33 5.82 -6.81
CA SER A 52 -21.22 7.28 -6.70
C SER A 52 -20.47 7.75 -5.46
N LEU A 53 -20.43 6.92 -4.41
CA LEU A 53 -19.79 7.20 -3.13
C LEU A 53 -19.14 5.93 -2.58
N PRO A 54 -18.03 6.04 -1.83
CA PRO A 54 -17.45 4.91 -1.12
C PRO A 54 -18.41 4.37 -0.07
N SER A 55 -18.46 3.06 0.03
CA SER A 55 -19.17 2.33 1.07
C SER A 55 -18.58 2.62 2.46
N THR A 56 -19.41 2.52 3.49
CA THR A 56 -18.95 2.58 4.89
C THR A 56 -18.38 1.25 5.37
N ASN A 57 -18.55 0.17 4.59
CA ASN A 57 -18.02 -1.15 4.89
C ASN A 57 -16.62 -1.32 4.29
N PHE A 58 -15.62 -1.49 5.16
CA PHE A 58 -14.22 -1.62 4.77
C PHE A 58 -13.80 -3.08 4.77
N VAL A 59 -13.21 -3.52 3.67
CA VAL A 59 -12.72 -4.90 3.46
C VAL A 59 -11.19 -4.92 3.36
N PRO A 60 -10.53 -5.93 3.94
CA PRO A 60 -9.08 -6.07 3.85
C PRO A 60 -8.66 -6.47 2.42
N GLN A 61 -7.57 -5.87 1.96
CA GLN A 61 -6.90 -6.11 0.70
C GLN A 61 -5.42 -6.35 0.95
N THR A 62 -4.79 -7.13 0.08
CA THR A 62 -3.36 -7.42 0.16
C THR A 62 -2.73 -7.27 -1.21
N ALA A 63 -1.62 -6.54 -1.27
CA ALA A 63 -0.77 -6.41 -2.45
C ALA A 63 0.61 -7.01 -2.15
N SER A 64 1.03 -7.96 -2.98
CA SER A 64 2.39 -8.53 -2.93
C SER A 64 3.26 -7.82 -3.95
N LEU A 65 4.32 -7.16 -3.48
CA LEU A 65 5.15 -6.26 -4.27
C LEU A 65 6.62 -6.65 -4.11
N LEU A 66 7.37 -6.60 -5.22
CA LEU A 66 8.74 -7.10 -5.27
C LEU A 66 9.76 -5.96 -5.25
N SER A 67 10.79 -6.06 -4.41
CA SER A 67 11.90 -5.13 -4.41
C SER A 67 13.24 -5.85 -4.34
N ASN A 68 14.04 -5.71 -5.39
CA ASN A 68 15.42 -6.21 -5.43
C ASN A 68 16.43 -5.25 -4.78
N ARG A 69 15.97 -4.17 -4.14
CA ARG A 69 16.84 -3.11 -3.58
C ARG A 69 16.93 -3.13 -2.05
N GLY A 70 16.26 -4.09 -1.40
CA GLY A 70 16.21 -4.19 0.07
C GLY A 70 15.42 -3.06 0.75
N PHE A 71 14.79 -2.18 -0.03
CA PHE A 71 13.87 -1.16 0.46
C PHE A 71 12.58 -1.20 -0.32
N PHE A 72 11.50 -0.81 0.33
CA PHE A 72 10.16 -0.73 -0.21
C PHE A 72 9.58 0.62 0.13
N GLU A 73 8.96 1.25 -0.86
CA GLU A 73 8.17 2.46 -0.71
C GLU A 73 6.87 2.28 -1.50
N ALA A 74 5.74 2.56 -0.86
CA ALA A 74 4.47 2.68 -1.55
C ALA A 74 3.74 3.98 -1.20
N ASP A 75 3.26 4.63 -2.25
CA ASP A 75 2.35 5.77 -2.16
C ASP A 75 0.91 5.30 -2.42
N PHE A 76 -0.03 5.69 -1.57
CA PHE A 76 -1.45 5.52 -1.89
C PHE A 76 -1.96 6.73 -2.69
N LEU A 77 -2.59 6.45 -3.83
CA LEU A 77 -3.20 7.45 -4.70
C LEU A 77 -4.72 7.27 -4.72
N MET A 78 -5.44 8.31 -4.30
CA MET A 78 -6.91 8.30 -4.31
C MET A 78 -7.41 9.45 -5.21
N PRO A 79 -8.33 9.18 -6.14
CA PRO A 79 -9.03 10.20 -6.89
C PRO A 79 -10.08 10.81 -5.97
N ASP A 80 -9.69 11.83 -5.21
CA ASP A 80 -10.65 12.75 -4.60
C ASP A 80 -10.26 14.19 -4.98
N GLN A 81 -11.29 15.00 -5.23
CA GLN A 81 -11.35 16.09 -6.19
C GLN A 81 -10.40 17.30 -6.00
N LYS A 82 -9.41 17.29 -5.09
CA LYS A 82 -8.54 18.47 -4.85
C LYS A 82 -7.07 18.21 -4.51
N GLY A 83 -6.59 16.97 -4.54
CA GLY A 83 -5.16 16.72 -4.35
C GLY A 83 -4.86 15.36 -3.75
N VAL A 84 -3.84 14.71 -4.31
CA VAL A 84 -3.34 13.39 -3.89
C VAL A 84 -2.92 13.46 -2.43
N LYS A 85 -3.68 12.82 -1.53
CA LYS A 85 -3.20 12.53 -0.18
C LYS A 85 -2.34 11.28 -0.24
N LYS A 86 -1.07 11.44 0.08
CA LYS A 86 -0.04 10.40 0.08
C LYS A 86 0.27 9.98 1.52
N PRO A 87 -0.51 9.09 2.17
CA PRO A 87 0.13 8.27 3.18
C PRO A 87 1.20 7.46 2.43
N LYS A 88 2.46 7.71 2.77
CA LYS A 88 3.60 6.94 2.27
C LYS A 88 3.91 5.90 3.32
N ILE A 89 4.08 4.66 2.88
CA ILE A 89 4.63 3.60 3.72
C ILE A 89 5.99 3.20 3.15
N SER A 90 6.97 3.08 4.03
CA SER A 90 8.29 2.59 3.68
C SER A 90 8.70 1.47 4.62
N ALA A 91 9.42 0.50 4.08
CA ALA A 91 10.02 -0.60 4.83
C ALA A 91 11.43 -0.86 4.28
N VAL A 92 12.33 -1.29 5.15
CA VAL A 92 13.65 -1.78 4.77
C VAL A 92 13.69 -3.23 5.21
N SER A 93 14.13 -4.13 4.33
CA SER A 93 14.41 -5.51 4.72
C SER A 93 15.69 -5.52 5.55
N ASN A 94 15.57 -5.63 6.87
CA ASN A 94 16.71 -5.99 7.70
C ASN A 94 17.00 -7.47 7.49
N VAL A 95 17.79 -7.79 6.48
CA VAL A 95 18.63 -8.99 6.58
C VAL A 95 19.64 -8.65 7.65
N GLY A 96 19.51 -9.29 8.81
CA GLY A 96 20.52 -9.24 9.84
C GLY A 96 21.87 -9.50 9.19
N THR A 97 22.78 -8.54 9.32
CA THR A 97 24.18 -8.88 9.38
C THR A 97 24.28 -9.67 10.68
N GLU A 98 24.29 -11.00 10.58
CA GLU A 98 24.85 -11.79 11.66
C GLU A 98 26.31 -11.36 11.75
N GLU A 99 26.63 -10.55 12.75
CA GLU A 99 28.00 -10.32 13.18
C GLU A 99 28.52 -11.68 13.64
N GLU A 100 29.29 -12.35 12.78
CA GLU A 100 30.24 -13.38 13.19
C GLU A 100 31.32 -12.67 14.04
N GLU A 101 31.05 -12.54 15.35
CA GLU A 101 32.11 -12.31 16.33
C GLU A 101 32.87 -13.62 16.54
N GLU A 102 34.06 -13.63 15.92
CA GLU A 102 35.35 -14.26 16.31
C GLU A 102 35.40 -15.66 16.97
#